data_AF-A0A522A353-F1
#
_entry.id   AF-A0A522A353-F1
#
_cell.length_a   1.000
_cell.length_b   1.000
_cell.length_c   1.000
_cell.angle_alpha   90.00
_cell.angle_beta   90.00
_cell.angle_gamma   90.00
#
_symmetry.space_group_name_H-M   'P 1'
#
loop_
_entity.id
_entity.type
_entity.pdbx_description
1 polymer ?
#
loop_
_entity_poly.entity_id
_entity_poly.type
_entity_poly.pdbx_seq_one_letter_code
_entity_poly.pdbx_strand_id
1 'polypeptide(L)'
;MNPGVHPHNRHALAAAVMLTLTVPAASATDGFWATAGGGSWATAANWDGGDIANGAEDTAYFGLFADIPANTVVTLDGARTIGHLVFTDSSGADGVTLNPGAGGPLTLVATLDTPSLTVIPLAQTVTVNVPLAGTNGLEKIGSGTLVLSATNIYTGETLVSGGTLLANGRFASEAVTVAVGGRLGGTGVVSAPVVVQSGGTLAPGNPLGTLSLSNSLGLQPGSLARVEVNAATTGYDFVQGMTSVNYDGSLVVCNLAGTPALGQSFQLFSAASASGNFTNLTPQLGGGLRWRFLPASGVLSVVSSASQPVIASYALAGGVISLEVTNGPPGATAYLLGSTNVALSVTNWTRLATNVFDVSGERRFTNAMTSTPQRFYRVSYTATP
;
A
#
# COMPACT_ATOMS: atom_id res chain seq x y z
N MET A 1 67.70 72.90 -4.90
CA MET A 1 66.70 73.90 -5.28
C MET A 1 65.83 73.30 -6.38
N ASN A 2 64.52 73.12 -6.10
CA ASN A 2 63.42 72.84 -7.04
C ASN A 2 63.41 71.47 -7.78
N PRO A 3 62.25 70.97 -8.27
CA PRO A 3 61.25 70.26 -7.46
C PRO A 3 60.72 68.95 -8.11
N GLY A 4 60.08 68.12 -7.27
CA GLY A 4 58.83 67.37 -7.55
C GLY A 4 58.70 66.55 -8.83
N VAL A 5 58.84 65.22 -8.70
CA VAL A 5 58.21 64.25 -9.62
C VAL A 5 57.18 63.44 -8.83
N HIS A 6 55.91 63.81 -8.96
CA HIS A 6 54.77 62.97 -8.56
C HIS A 6 54.39 62.08 -9.76
N PRO A 7 54.42 60.74 -9.65
CA PRO A 7 53.77 59.90 -10.64
C PRO A 7 52.25 59.90 -10.39
N HIS A 8 51.49 60.19 -11.45
CA HIS A 8 50.03 60.11 -11.46
C HIS A 8 49.57 58.65 -11.31
N ASN A 9 49.00 58.30 -10.16
CA ASN A 9 48.19 57.10 -10.01
C ASN A 9 46.90 57.28 -10.82
N ARG A 10 46.83 56.65 -12.00
CA ARG A 10 45.57 56.46 -12.71
C ARG A 10 44.79 55.36 -12.00
N HIS A 11 43.91 55.75 -11.08
CA HIS A 11 42.92 54.84 -10.50
C HIS A 11 41.92 54.45 -11.60
N ALA A 12 42.07 53.23 -12.13
CA ALA A 12 41.01 52.61 -12.93
C ALA A 12 39.84 52.29 -11.99
N LEU A 13 38.78 53.11 -12.04
CA LEU A 13 37.49 52.74 -11.46
C LEU A 13 36.91 51.60 -12.30
N ALA A 14 37.07 50.37 -11.84
CA ALA A 14 36.28 49.25 -12.34
C ALA A 14 34.87 49.38 -11.74
N ALA A 15 33.92 49.90 -12.52
CA ALA A 15 32.51 49.87 -12.17
C ALA A 15 32.01 48.43 -12.34
N ALA A 16 31.88 47.69 -11.25
CA ALA A 16 31.16 46.43 -11.23
C ALA A 16 29.66 46.74 -11.33
N VAL A 17 29.08 46.57 -12.52
CA VAL A 17 27.63 46.57 -12.70
C VAL A 17 27.13 45.21 -12.19
N MET A 18 26.60 45.17 -10.97
CA MET A 18 25.74 44.05 -10.55
C MET A 18 24.45 44.14 -11.35
N LEU A 19 24.28 43.25 -12.32
CA LEU A 19 22.98 43.01 -12.95
C LEU A 19 22.20 42.08 -12.01
N THR A 20 21.38 42.65 -11.14
CA THR A 20 20.38 41.86 -10.40
C THR A 20 19.28 41.46 -11.36
N LEU A 21 19.34 40.22 -11.87
CA LEU A 21 18.22 39.61 -12.56
C LEU A 21 17.20 39.19 -11.49
N THR A 22 16.27 40.08 -11.15
CA THR A 22 15.06 39.68 -10.45
C THR A 22 14.20 38.90 -11.44
N VAL A 23 14.31 37.57 -11.42
CA VAL A 23 13.26 36.73 -11.96
C VAL A 23 12.06 37.00 -11.05
N PRO A 24 10.94 37.56 -11.54
CA PRO A 24 9.75 37.59 -10.72
C PRO A 24 9.48 36.13 -10.35
N ALA A 25 9.41 35.81 -9.06
CA ALA A 25 8.76 34.58 -8.66
C ALA A 25 7.41 34.62 -9.36
N ALA A 26 7.16 33.71 -10.31
CA ALA A 26 5.82 33.55 -10.82
C ALA A 26 4.97 33.28 -9.57
N SER A 27 4.11 34.22 -9.22
CA SER A 27 3.06 33.92 -8.25
C SER A 27 2.34 32.71 -8.83
N ALA A 28 2.16 31.65 -8.04
CA ALA A 28 1.34 30.53 -8.45
C ALA A 28 0.01 31.09 -9.00
N THR A 29 -0.30 30.78 -10.24
CA THR A 29 -1.57 31.19 -10.86
C THR A 29 -2.53 30.04 -10.66
N ASP A 30 -3.14 30.01 -9.47
CA ASP A 30 -4.18 29.03 -9.18
C ASP A 30 -5.33 29.20 -10.17
N GLY A 31 -5.82 28.07 -10.67
CA GLY A 31 -6.95 28.04 -11.60
C GLY A 31 -8.15 27.39 -10.94
N PHE A 32 -9.33 27.97 -11.17
CA PHE A 32 -10.60 27.46 -10.67
C PHE A 32 -11.45 27.00 -11.85
N TRP A 33 -11.74 25.70 -11.93
CA TRP A 33 -12.56 25.16 -13.02
C TRP A 33 -14.02 25.64 -12.90
N ALA A 34 -14.55 26.20 -13.99
CA ALA A 34 -15.88 26.84 -14.01
C ALA A 34 -16.89 26.15 -14.93
N THR A 35 -16.47 25.26 -15.84
CA THR A 35 -17.37 24.65 -16.82
C THR A 35 -18.03 23.37 -16.31
N ALA A 36 -19.34 23.44 -16.09
CA ALA A 36 -20.18 22.28 -15.82
C ALA A 36 -20.15 21.27 -17.00
N GLY A 37 -19.92 19.99 -16.71
CA GLY A 37 -19.88 18.92 -17.72
C GLY A 37 -18.52 18.72 -18.40
N GLY A 38 -17.57 19.64 -18.19
CA GLY A 38 -16.18 19.47 -18.62
C GLY A 38 -15.82 20.15 -19.94
N GLY A 39 -14.62 19.84 -20.44
CA GLY A 39 -14.01 20.53 -21.57
C GLY A 39 -12.48 20.48 -21.53
N SER A 40 -11.82 21.21 -22.42
CA SER A 40 -10.36 21.22 -22.48
C SER A 40 -9.74 22.05 -21.35
N TRP A 41 -8.72 21.49 -20.68
CA TRP A 41 -7.85 22.20 -19.74
C TRP A 41 -7.21 23.43 -20.39
N ALA A 42 -6.91 23.35 -21.69
CA ALA A 42 -6.23 24.41 -22.42
C ALA A 42 -7.12 25.63 -22.73
N THR A 43 -8.43 25.52 -22.57
CA THR A 43 -9.37 26.58 -22.94
C THR A 43 -9.59 27.52 -21.75
N ALA A 44 -9.12 28.77 -21.86
CA ALA A 44 -9.26 29.79 -20.82
C ALA A 44 -10.71 29.99 -20.37
N ALA A 45 -11.69 29.92 -21.28
CA ALA A 45 -13.10 30.06 -20.94
C ALA A 45 -13.65 28.96 -20.00
N ASN A 46 -12.90 27.87 -19.76
CA ASN A 46 -13.27 26.85 -18.79
C ASN A 46 -12.77 27.13 -17.37
N TRP A 47 -11.95 28.17 -17.20
CA TRP A 47 -11.41 28.60 -15.92
C TRP A 47 -12.05 29.93 -15.52
N ASP A 48 -12.41 30.06 -14.25
CA ASP A 48 -12.84 31.35 -13.72
C ASP A 48 -11.72 32.39 -13.89
N GLY A 49 -12.08 33.61 -14.28
CA GLY A 49 -11.11 34.66 -14.63
C GLY A 49 -10.29 34.41 -15.91
N GLY A 50 -10.37 33.22 -16.52
CA GLY A 50 -9.50 32.81 -17.63
C GLY A 50 -8.13 32.28 -17.19
N ASP A 51 -7.94 32.09 -15.88
CA ASP A 51 -6.67 31.70 -15.28
C ASP A 51 -6.45 30.18 -15.37
N ILE A 52 -5.73 29.77 -16.41
CA ILE A 52 -5.39 28.35 -16.64
C ILE A 52 -4.28 27.95 -15.66
N ALA A 53 -4.58 27.05 -14.72
CA ALA A 53 -3.58 26.45 -13.84
C ALA A 53 -2.52 25.70 -14.66
N ASN A 54 -1.28 26.19 -14.68
CA ASN A 54 -0.19 25.64 -15.49
C ASN A 54 1.19 26.18 -15.05
N GLY A 55 1.71 25.64 -13.96
CA GLY A 55 2.95 26.08 -13.34
C GLY A 55 3.40 25.13 -12.25
N ALA A 56 4.67 25.26 -11.86
CA ALA A 56 5.13 24.68 -10.60
C ALA A 56 4.42 25.40 -9.45
N GLU A 57 4.01 24.68 -8.41
CA GLU A 57 3.19 25.18 -7.28
C GLU A 57 1.72 25.54 -7.61
N ASP A 58 1.37 25.79 -8.88
CA ASP A 58 -0.01 26.13 -9.24
C ASP A 58 -0.99 25.06 -8.74
N THR A 59 -2.13 25.50 -8.18
CA THR A 59 -3.22 24.61 -7.80
C THR A 59 -4.37 24.71 -8.80
N ALA A 60 -4.82 23.55 -9.30
CA ALA A 60 -6.07 23.47 -10.04
C ALA A 60 -7.20 23.01 -9.12
N TYR A 61 -8.20 23.87 -8.94
CA TYR A 61 -9.36 23.62 -8.12
C TYR A 61 -10.56 23.17 -8.97
N PHE A 62 -11.20 22.10 -8.53
CA PHE A 62 -12.46 21.58 -9.06
C PHE A 62 -13.49 21.58 -7.93
N GLY A 63 -14.58 22.33 -8.10
CA GLY A 63 -15.71 22.34 -7.16
C GLY A 63 -15.65 23.35 -6.01
N LEU A 64 -14.66 24.27 -5.96
CA LEU A 64 -14.45 25.12 -4.77
C LEU A 64 -15.45 26.28 -4.67
N PHE A 65 -15.76 26.94 -5.80
CA PHE A 65 -16.65 28.12 -5.85
C PHE A 65 -17.98 27.85 -6.56
N ALA A 66 -18.02 26.85 -7.42
CA ALA A 66 -19.22 26.33 -8.03
C ALA A 66 -19.23 24.82 -7.81
N ASP A 67 -20.34 24.32 -7.28
CA ASP A 67 -20.62 22.90 -7.18
C ASP A 67 -20.43 22.23 -8.55
N ILE A 68 -19.99 20.97 -8.59
CA ILE A 68 -19.89 20.23 -9.84
C ILE A 68 -21.26 19.56 -10.04
N PRO A 69 -22.19 20.11 -10.84
CA PRO A 69 -23.60 19.71 -10.80
C PRO A 69 -23.88 18.36 -11.50
N ALA A 70 -22.84 17.78 -12.11
CA ALA A 70 -22.84 16.51 -12.82
C ALA A 70 -21.38 16.08 -13.05
N ASN A 71 -21.17 14.76 -13.21
CA ASN A 71 -19.89 14.19 -13.67
C ASN A 71 -19.19 15.05 -14.74
N THR A 72 -17.95 15.45 -14.46
CA THR A 72 -17.18 16.39 -15.28
C THR A 72 -16.01 15.68 -15.96
N VAL A 73 -15.87 15.87 -17.27
CA VAL A 73 -14.77 15.29 -18.07
C VAL A 73 -13.84 16.39 -18.58
N VAL A 74 -12.62 16.45 -18.07
CA VAL A 74 -11.60 17.40 -18.49
C VAL A 74 -10.63 16.72 -19.45
N THR A 75 -10.36 17.33 -20.61
CA THR A 75 -9.35 16.84 -21.57
C THR A 75 -8.05 17.62 -21.48
N LEU A 76 -6.93 16.90 -21.41
CA LEU A 76 -5.59 17.48 -21.38
C LEU A 76 -5.06 17.71 -22.81
N ASP A 77 -5.55 18.76 -23.48
CA ASP A 77 -5.12 19.15 -24.83
C ASP A 77 -3.86 20.03 -24.83
N GLY A 78 -2.83 19.54 -24.15
CA GLY A 78 -1.52 20.19 -24.03
C GLY A 78 -0.79 19.64 -22.81
N ALA A 79 0.52 19.44 -22.87
CA ALA A 79 1.30 19.10 -21.68
C ALA A 79 1.13 20.23 -20.67
N ARG A 80 0.90 19.88 -19.41
CA ARG A 80 0.75 20.83 -18.32
C ARG A 80 1.72 20.51 -17.20
N THR A 81 2.13 21.54 -16.51
CA THR A 81 2.79 21.42 -15.21
C THR A 81 1.81 21.87 -14.14
N ILE A 82 1.74 21.16 -13.02
CA ILE A 82 0.89 21.52 -11.89
C ILE A 82 1.57 21.16 -10.57
N GLY A 83 1.39 21.97 -9.54
CA GLY A 83 1.77 21.62 -8.17
C GLY A 83 0.71 20.74 -7.52
N HIS A 84 -0.53 21.21 -7.51
CA HIS A 84 -1.61 20.56 -6.75
C HIS A 84 -2.92 20.45 -7.53
N LEU A 85 -3.67 19.40 -7.24
CA LEU A 85 -5.05 19.22 -7.69
C LEU A 85 -5.96 19.10 -6.48
N VAL A 86 -7.04 19.89 -6.45
CA VAL A 86 -7.99 19.88 -5.33
C VAL A 86 -9.40 19.69 -5.85
N PHE A 87 -10.07 18.64 -5.36
CA PHE A 87 -11.44 18.28 -5.70
C PHE A 87 -12.31 18.41 -4.43
N THR A 88 -13.29 19.30 -4.49
CA THR A 88 -14.02 19.82 -3.32
C THR A 88 -15.55 19.73 -3.46
N ASP A 89 -16.04 18.98 -4.46
CA ASP A 89 -17.48 18.88 -4.78
C ASP A 89 -18.35 18.67 -3.54
N SER A 90 -19.12 19.70 -3.20
CA SER A 90 -19.88 19.77 -1.97
C SER A 90 -21.18 18.96 -2.02
N SER A 91 -21.66 18.62 -3.23
CA SER A 91 -22.82 17.75 -3.45
C SER A 91 -22.50 16.27 -3.26
N GLY A 92 -21.22 15.90 -3.34
CA GLY A 92 -20.61 14.74 -2.70
C GLY A 92 -20.49 13.47 -3.55
N ALA A 93 -21.03 13.42 -4.77
CA ALA A 93 -21.00 12.21 -5.59
C ALA A 93 -20.51 12.43 -7.03
N ASP A 94 -20.46 13.66 -7.53
CA ASP A 94 -20.12 13.89 -8.93
C ASP A 94 -18.62 13.71 -9.15
N GLY A 95 -18.30 12.81 -10.07
CA GLY A 95 -16.93 12.44 -10.39
C GLY A 95 -16.25 13.45 -11.32
N VAL A 96 -14.94 13.58 -11.19
CA VAL A 96 -14.10 14.28 -12.17
C VAL A 96 -13.23 13.26 -12.90
N THR A 97 -13.24 13.30 -14.23
CA THR A 97 -12.39 12.46 -15.07
C THR A 97 -11.42 13.34 -15.85
N LEU A 98 -10.11 13.16 -15.64
CA LEU A 98 -9.05 13.78 -16.43
C LEU A 98 -8.63 12.82 -17.54
N ASN A 99 -8.98 13.13 -18.78
CA ASN A 99 -8.66 12.32 -19.96
C ASN A 99 -7.47 12.91 -20.75
N PRO A 100 -6.66 12.05 -21.39
CA PRO A 100 -5.66 12.53 -22.33
C PRO A 100 -6.32 13.23 -23.52
N GLY A 101 -5.75 14.38 -23.89
CA GLY A 101 -6.02 15.07 -25.15
C GLY A 101 -4.80 15.02 -26.07
N ALA A 102 -4.58 16.07 -26.85
CA ALA A 102 -3.44 16.17 -27.78
C ALA A 102 -2.06 16.46 -27.12
N GLY A 103 -1.93 16.35 -25.79
CA GLY A 103 -0.93 17.11 -25.03
C GLY A 103 0.31 16.42 -24.48
N GLY A 104 0.31 15.11 -24.25
CA GLY A 104 1.35 14.47 -23.41
C GLY A 104 0.97 14.47 -21.91
N PRO A 105 1.92 14.21 -21.00
CA PRO A 105 1.61 13.95 -19.59
C PRO A 105 1.21 15.21 -18.82
N LEU A 106 0.59 15.00 -17.66
CA LEU A 106 0.48 16.01 -16.60
C LEU A 106 1.73 15.89 -15.70
N THR A 107 2.59 16.90 -15.72
CA THR A 107 3.84 16.91 -14.96
C THR A 107 3.61 17.52 -13.59
N LEU A 108 3.87 16.74 -12.53
CA LEU A 108 3.73 17.15 -11.15
C LEU A 108 5.02 17.81 -10.67
N VAL A 109 4.95 19.08 -10.29
CA VAL A 109 6.11 19.87 -9.81
C VAL A 109 5.71 20.76 -8.66
N ALA A 110 6.28 20.46 -7.50
CA ALA A 110 6.30 21.33 -6.33
C ALA A 110 7.72 21.31 -5.74
N THR A 111 8.18 22.47 -5.31
CA THR A 111 9.52 22.85 -4.87
C THR A 111 9.56 23.10 -3.37
N LEU A 112 8.40 23.35 -2.76
CA LEU A 112 8.24 23.52 -1.31
C LEU A 112 7.80 22.23 -0.61
N ASP A 113 7.09 21.35 -1.32
CA ASP A 113 6.53 20.11 -0.81
C ASP A 113 6.39 19.03 -1.91
N THR A 114 5.61 17.98 -1.62
CA THR A 114 5.23 16.94 -2.59
C THR A 114 3.95 17.35 -3.30
N PRO A 115 3.88 17.27 -4.64
CA PRO A 115 2.65 17.49 -5.39
C PRO A 115 1.48 16.69 -4.83
N SER A 116 0.35 17.34 -4.61
CA SER A 116 -0.79 16.71 -3.93
C SER A 116 -2.02 16.60 -4.83
N LEU A 117 -2.68 15.44 -4.76
CA LEU A 117 -4.00 15.22 -5.33
C LEU A 117 -4.98 15.01 -4.17
N THR A 118 -5.77 16.04 -3.89
CA THR A 118 -6.70 16.07 -2.76
C THR A 118 -8.12 15.82 -3.22
N VAL A 119 -8.72 14.71 -2.78
CA VAL A 119 -10.14 14.41 -3.03
C VAL A 119 -10.87 14.49 -1.70
N ILE A 120 -11.54 15.60 -1.42
CA ILE A 120 -12.10 15.88 -0.09
C ILE A 120 -13.33 15.01 0.23
N PRO A 121 -14.38 14.98 -0.60
CA PRO A 121 -15.63 14.31 -0.26
C PRO A 121 -15.48 12.79 -0.29
N LEU A 122 -15.99 12.11 0.75
CA LEU A 122 -15.83 10.66 0.91
C LEU A 122 -16.43 9.85 -0.24
N ALA A 123 -17.59 10.28 -0.75
CA ALA A 123 -18.30 9.60 -1.83
C ALA A 123 -17.81 10.02 -3.24
N GLN A 124 -16.94 11.03 -3.33
CA GLN A 124 -16.39 11.47 -4.61
C GLN A 124 -15.31 10.51 -5.11
N THR A 125 -15.38 10.20 -6.41
CA THR A 125 -14.34 9.47 -7.14
C THR A 125 -13.78 10.34 -8.25
N VAL A 126 -12.46 10.52 -8.25
CA VAL A 126 -11.72 11.22 -9.29
C VAL A 126 -10.93 10.20 -10.09
N THR A 127 -11.07 10.21 -11.42
CA THR A 127 -10.33 9.31 -12.32
C THR A 127 -9.33 10.10 -13.15
N VAL A 128 -8.06 9.72 -13.09
CA VAL A 128 -6.98 10.31 -13.87
C VAL A 128 -6.49 9.28 -14.88
N ASN A 129 -6.90 9.48 -16.13
CA ASN A 129 -6.49 8.67 -17.28
C ASN A 129 -5.30 9.28 -18.04
N VAL A 130 -4.83 10.47 -17.62
CA VAL A 130 -3.61 11.09 -18.13
C VAL A 130 -2.37 10.49 -17.46
N PRO A 131 -1.28 10.21 -18.20
CA PRO A 131 -0.01 9.85 -17.59
C PRO A 131 0.48 10.98 -16.66
N LEU A 132 0.77 10.65 -15.41
CA LEU A 132 1.45 11.55 -14.48
C LEU A 132 2.97 11.43 -14.68
N ALA A 133 3.67 12.56 -14.70
CA ALA A 133 5.13 12.67 -14.84
C ALA A 133 5.72 13.58 -13.76
N GLY A 134 7.05 13.70 -13.71
CA GLY A 134 7.77 14.55 -12.74
C GLY A 134 8.62 13.74 -11.76
N THR A 135 9.44 14.44 -10.97
CA THR A 135 10.39 13.81 -10.03
C THR A 135 10.00 13.99 -8.56
N ASN A 136 9.11 14.93 -8.25
CA ASN A 136 8.76 15.26 -6.86
C ASN A 136 7.81 14.27 -6.18
N GLY A 137 7.25 13.32 -6.93
CA GLY A 137 6.34 12.30 -6.41
C GLY A 137 4.88 12.74 -6.42
N LEU A 138 4.07 12.07 -5.61
CA LEU A 138 2.64 12.26 -5.50
C LEU A 138 2.17 11.98 -4.08
N GLU A 139 1.43 12.91 -3.48
CA GLU A 139 0.67 12.68 -2.25
C GLU A 139 -0.84 12.62 -2.52
N LYS A 140 -1.49 11.51 -2.16
CA LYS A 140 -2.96 11.40 -2.14
C LYS A 140 -3.48 11.82 -0.76
N ILE A 141 -4.28 12.88 -0.74
CA ILE A 141 -4.90 13.46 0.46
C ILE A 141 -6.43 13.48 0.32
N GLY A 142 -7.15 13.70 1.43
CA GLY A 142 -8.59 13.80 1.47
C GLY A 142 -9.28 12.43 1.55
N SER A 143 -10.55 12.41 1.95
CA SER A 143 -11.26 11.17 2.29
C SER A 143 -11.79 10.38 1.09
N GLY A 144 -11.90 11.01 -0.08
CA GLY A 144 -12.44 10.41 -1.29
C GLY A 144 -11.47 9.47 -2.02
N THR A 145 -11.91 9.00 -3.18
CA THR A 145 -11.19 8.03 -4.00
C THR A 145 -10.51 8.70 -5.18
N LEU A 146 -9.22 8.43 -5.36
CA LEU A 146 -8.45 8.74 -6.56
C LEU A 146 -8.16 7.45 -7.33
N VAL A 147 -8.50 7.42 -8.61
CA VAL A 147 -8.21 6.33 -9.53
C VAL A 147 -7.15 6.78 -10.51
N LEU A 148 -5.99 6.13 -10.52
CA LEU A 148 -4.97 6.36 -11.53
C LEU A 148 -4.98 5.17 -12.50
N SER A 149 -5.41 5.41 -13.73
CA SER A 149 -5.58 4.35 -14.75
C SER A 149 -4.47 4.35 -15.81
N ALA A 150 -3.71 5.42 -15.91
CA ALA A 150 -2.67 5.59 -16.92
C ALA A 150 -1.38 4.83 -16.59
N THR A 151 -0.47 4.75 -17.56
CA THR A 151 0.94 4.43 -17.28
C THR A 151 1.60 5.69 -16.71
N ASN A 152 1.74 5.76 -15.39
CA ASN A 152 2.40 6.88 -14.72
C ASN A 152 3.91 6.68 -14.74
N ILE A 153 4.63 7.75 -15.06
CA ILE A 153 6.08 7.78 -15.29
C ILE A 153 6.81 8.73 -14.33
N TYR A 154 6.13 9.27 -13.32
CA TYR A 154 6.80 10.02 -12.26
C TYR A 154 7.69 9.07 -11.44
N THR A 155 8.81 9.59 -10.94
CA THR A 155 9.82 8.78 -10.27
C THR A 155 9.89 8.98 -8.76
N GLY A 156 9.32 10.08 -8.22
CA GLY A 156 9.27 10.29 -6.77
C GLY A 156 8.31 9.34 -6.06
N GLU A 157 8.33 9.37 -4.73
CA GLU A 157 7.46 8.55 -3.88
C GLU A 157 5.96 8.79 -4.14
N THR A 158 5.16 7.73 -4.04
CA THR A 158 3.71 7.83 -3.89
C THR A 158 3.34 7.71 -2.41
N LEU A 159 2.89 8.78 -1.79
CA LEU A 159 2.39 8.77 -0.42
C LEU A 159 0.85 8.77 -0.41
N VAL A 160 0.23 7.80 0.26
CA VAL A 160 -1.21 7.75 0.47
C VAL A 160 -1.50 8.15 1.92
N SER A 161 -1.73 9.45 2.14
CA SER A 161 -1.98 10.05 3.45
C SER A 161 -3.44 10.01 3.89
N GLY A 162 -4.38 9.79 2.95
CA GLY A 162 -5.80 9.67 3.28
C GLY A 162 -6.68 9.19 2.13
N GLY A 163 -7.83 8.62 2.49
CA GLY A 163 -8.82 8.12 1.54
C GLY A 163 -8.29 6.92 0.76
N THR A 164 -8.77 6.74 -0.47
CA THR A 164 -8.39 5.58 -1.30
C THR A 164 -7.63 6.01 -2.55
N LEU A 165 -6.49 5.36 -2.81
CA LEU A 165 -5.81 5.35 -4.10
C LEU A 165 -6.05 3.99 -4.78
N LEU A 166 -6.78 3.99 -5.90
CA LEU A 166 -6.90 2.82 -6.78
C LEU A 166 -5.82 2.87 -7.86
N ALA A 167 -4.81 2.04 -7.70
CA ALA A 167 -3.71 1.87 -8.64
C ALA A 167 -4.12 0.91 -9.76
N ASN A 168 -4.91 1.40 -10.73
CA ASN A 168 -5.41 0.60 -11.87
C ASN A 168 -4.47 0.62 -13.08
N GLY A 169 -3.62 1.65 -13.17
CA GLY A 169 -2.60 1.80 -14.19
C GLY A 169 -1.26 1.19 -13.80
N ARG A 170 -0.17 1.80 -14.29
CA ARG A 170 1.21 1.42 -13.93
C ARG A 170 1.88 2.51 -13.10
N PHE A 171 2.62 2.11 -12.08
CA PHE A 171 3.37 2.97 -11.18
C PHE A 171 4.85 2.62 -11.26
N ALA A 172 5.66 3.58 -11.67
CA ALA A 172 7.12 3.50 -11.74
C ALA A 172 7.80 4.42 -10.70
N SER A 173 7.10 4.71 -9.60
CA SER A 173 7.61 5.50 -8.48
C SER A 173 8.79 4.83 -7.78
N GLU A 174 9.54 5.61 -7.00
CA GLU A 174 10.63 5.10 -6.16
C GLU A 174 10.11 4.20 -5.03
N ALA A 175 8.98 4.57 -4.42
CA ALA A 175 8.32 3.84 -3.36
C ALA A 175 6.81 4.15 -3.35
N VAL A 176 6.04 3.29 -2.69
CA VAL A 176 4.65 3.57 -2.30
C VAL A 176 4.51 3.38 -0.79
N THR A 177 4.16 4.45 -0.09
CA THR A 177 3.87 4.42 1.35
C THR A 177 2.39 4.66 1.60
N VAL A 178 1.76 3.76 2.36
CA VAL A 178 0.37 3.91 2.79
C VAL A 178 0.37 4.27 4.28
N ALA A 179 0.11 5.54 4.56
CA ALA A 179 0.10 6.08 5.92
C ALA A 179 -1.24 5.85 6.62
N VAL A 180 -1.35 6.35 7.85
CA VAL A 180 -2.57 6.25 8.67
C VAL A 180 -3.78 6.85 7.94
N GLY A 181 -4.88 6.09 7.87
CA GLY A 181 -6.11 6.52 7.18
C GLY A 181 -6.02 6.48 5.64
N GLY A 182 -4.87 6.13 5.08
CA GLY A 182 -4.68 5.85 3.67
C GLY A 182 -5.05 4.41 3.31
N ARG A 183 -5.56 4.23 2.09
CA ARG A 183 -5.86 2.92 1.50
C ARG A 183 -5.30 2.83 0.08
N LEU A 184 -4.49 1.81 -0.18
CA LEU A 184 -4.05 1.43 -1.52
C LEU A 184 -4.87 0.24 -2.02
N GLY A 185 -5.42 0.34 -3.23
CA GLY A 185 -6.13 -0.76 -3.89
C GLY A 185 -5.96 -0.73 -5.40
N GLY A 186 -6.91 -1.34 -6.12
CA GLY A 186 -6.92 -1.40 -7.58
C GLY A 186 -6.35 -2.70 -8.15
N THR A 187 -6.22 -2.72 -9.49
CA THR A 187 -5.90 -3.94 -10.27
C THR A 187 -4.70 -3.80 -11.20
N GLY A 188 -3.91 -2.75 -11.01
CA GLY A 188 -2.81 -2.39 -11.88
C GLY A 188 -1.48 -3.02 -11.50
N VAL A 189 -0.39 -2.35 -11.91
CA VAL A 189 0.99 -2.77 -11.66
C VAL A 189 1.74 -1.69 -10.89
N VAL A 190 2.27 -2.06 -9.73
CA VAL A 190 3.19 -1.24 -8.95
C VAL A 190 4.59 -1.85 -9.03
N SER A 191 5.52 -1.15 -9.67
CA SER A 191 6.91 -1.61 -9.83
C SER A 191 7.86 -1.13 -8.71
N ALA A 192 7.29 -0.54 -7.66
CA ALA A 192 8.00 0.05 -6.52
C ALA A 192 7.81 -0.78 -5.24
N PRO A 193 8.72 -0.71 -4.26
CA PRO A 193 8.48 -1.25 -2.93
C PRO A 193 7.24 -0.61 -2.31
N VAL A 194 6.39 -1.41 -1.68
CA VAL A 194 5.18 -0.95 -0.99
C VAL A 194 5.32 -1.16 0.51
N VAL A 195 5.12 -0.10 1.28
CA VAL A 195 5.05 -0.16 2.76
C VAL A 195 3.69 0.31 3.21
N VAL A 196 2.99 -0.56 3.95
CA VAL A 196 1.73 -0.21 4.62
C VAL A 196 2.05 0.02 6.09
N GLN A 197 1.97 1.28 6.51
CA GLN A 197 2.29 1.69 7.87
C GLN A 197 1.15 1.34 8.84
N SER A 198 1.41 1.54 10.12
CA SER A 198 0.38 1.40 11.15
C SER A 198 -0.82 2.30 10.85
N GLY A 199 -2.03 1.73 10.87
CA GLY A 199 -3.26 2.43 10.49
C GLY A 199 -3.48 2.62 8.98
N GLY A 200 -2.55 2.19 8.13
CA GLY A 200 -2.73 2.12 6.68
C GLY A 200 -3.39 0.82 6.23
N THR A 201 -4.01 0.83 5.05
CA THR A 201 -4.73 -0.34 4.50
C THR A 201 -4.27 -0.69 3.08
N LEU A 202 -3.87 -1.95 2.87
CA LEU A 202 -3.81 -2.56 1.54
C LEU A 202 -5.13 -3.27 1.25
N ALA A 203 -5.73 -3.00 0.11
CA ALA A 203 -6.99 -3.59 -0.33
C ALA A 203 -7.03 -3.77 -1.85
N PRO A 204 -6.36 -4.82 -2.38
CA PRO A 204 -6.39 -5.14 -3.81
C PRO A 204 -7.82 -5.25 -4.35
N GLY A 205 -7.98 -5.05 -5.66
CA GLY A 205 -9.28 -5.16 -6.31
C GLY A 205 -10.16 -3.91 -6.19
N ASN A 206 -11.35 -4.01 -6.81
CA ASN A 206 -12.56 -3.22 -6.58
C ASN A 206 -13.70 -3.72 -7.53
N PRO A 207 -14.56 -4.70 -7.17
CA PRO A 207 -14.54 -5.49 -5.93
C PRO A 207 -13.44 -6.55 -5.94
N LEU A 208 -13.60 -7.67 -6.66
CA LEU A 208 -12.54 -8.68 -6.83
C LEU A 208 -11.51 -8.23 -7.87
N GLY A 209 -10.23 -8.45 -7.61
CA GLY A 209 -9.20 -8.22 -8.63
C GLY A 209 -7.79 -8.61 -8.22
N THR A 210 -6.87 -8.44 -9.17
CA THR A 210 -5.44 -8.74 -8.96
C THR A 210 -4.62 -7.46 -8.99
N LEU A 211 -3.91 -7.16 -7.90
CA LEU A 211 -2.89 -6.11 -7.85
C LEU A 211 -1.51 -6.75 -8.05
N SER A 212 -0.76 -6.29 -9.04
CA SER A 212 0.58 -6.81 -9.31
C SER A 212 1.62 -5.90 -8.66
N LEU A 213 2.36 -6.43 -7.68
CA LEU A 213 3.47 -5.75 -7.02
C LEU A 213 4.79 -6.39 -7.47
N SER A 214 5.48 -5.78 -8.43
CA SER A 214 6.76 -6.31 -8.96
C SER A 214 7.95 -5.90 -8.09
N ASN A 215 7.78 -5.91 -6.77
CA ASN A 215 8.78 -5.52 -5.79
C ASN A 215 8.47 -6.16 -4.42
N SER A 216 8.95 -5.57 -3.32
CA SER A 216 8.67 -5.98 -1.95
C SER A 216 7.36 -5.39 -1.41
N LEU A 217 6.72 -6.12 -0.50
CA LEU A 217 5.59 -5.64 0.30
C LEU A 217 5.91 -5.76 1.80
N GLY A 218 5.87 -4.63 2.51
CA GLY A 218 5.95 -4.59 3.97
C GLY A 218 4.61 -4.22 4.59
N LEU A 219 3.95 -5.16 5.26
CA LEU A 219 2.80 -4.87 6.12
C LEU A 219 3.30 -4.71 7.56
N GLN A 220 3.38 -3.47 8.04
CA GLN A 220 3.90 -3.16 9.38
C GLN A 220 2.91 -3.51 10.50
N PRO A 221 3.37 -3.62 11.76
CA PRO A 221 2.48 -3.76 12.91
C PRO A 221 1.36 -2.71 12.93
N GLY A 222 0.12 -3.16 13.09
CA GLY A 222 -1.06 -2.29 13.08
C GLY A 222 -1.54 -1.83 11.70
N SER A 223 -0.91 -2.27 10.60
CA SER A 223 -1.48 -2.14 9.26
C SER A 223 -2.63 -3.14 9.04
N LEU A 224 -3.46 -2.88 8.02
CA LEU A 224 -4.52 -3.78 7.58
C LEU A 224 -4.24 -4.28 6.15
N ALA A 225 -4.45 -5.57 5.93
CA ALA A 225 -4.71 -6.13 4.60
C ALA A 225 -6.19 -6.50 4.53
N ARG A 226 -6.97 -5.81 3.71
CA ARG A 226 -8.40 -6.09 3.48
C ARG A 226 -8.57 -6.78 2.14
N VAL A 227 -9.01 -8.03 2.14
CA VAL A 227 -9.25 -8.82 0.93
C VAL A 227 -10.71 -9.17 0.80
N GLU A 228 -11.19 -9.26 -0.43
CA GLU A 228 -12.51 -9.73 -0.78
C GLU A 228 -12.40 -11.17 -1.29
N VAL A 229 -13.31 -12.03 -0.81
CA VAL A 229 -13.45 -13.42 -1.26
C VAL A 229 -14.92 -13.68 -1.58
N ASN A 230 -15.20 -14.66 -2.41
CA ASN A 230 -16.55 -15.09 -2.70
C ASN A 230 -16.65 -16.60 -2.46
N ALA A 231 -17.25 -16.98 -1.33
CA ALA A 231 -17.36 -18.38 -0.97
C ALA A 231 -18.28 -19.17 -1.92
N ALA A 232 -19.24 -18.53 -2.57
CA ALA A 232 -20.13 -19.16 -3.53
C ALA A 232 -19.45 -19.48 -4.88
N THR A 233 -18.54 -18.62 -5.33
CA THR A 233 -17.89 -18.75 -6.66
C THR A 233 -16.41 -19.11 -6.60
N THR A 234 -15.84 -19.23 -5.40
CA THR A 234 -14.40 -19.35 -5.12
C THR A 234 -13.54 -18.23 -5.70
N GLY A 235 -14.13 -17.08 -6.06
CA GLY A 235 -13.40 -15.87 -6.45
C GLY A 235 -12.71 -15.21 -5.26
N TYR A 236 -11.62 -14.48 -5.52
CA TYR A 236 -10.82 -13.81 -4.50
C TYR A 236 -10.02 -12.66 -5.07
N ASP A 237 -9.67 -11.71 -4.20
CA ASP A 237 -8.60 -10.77 -4.42
C ASP A 237 -7.24 -11.44 -4.37
N PHE A 238 -6.30 -10.92 -5.16
CA PHE A 238 -4.96 -11.48 -5.26
C PHE A 238 -3.89 -10.39 -5.37
N VAL A 239 -2.82 -10.52 -4.59
CA VAL A 239 -1.60 -9.72 -4.72
C VAL A 239 -0.48 -10.61 -5.23
N GLN A 240 0.09 -10.28 -6.40
CA GLN A 240 1.04 -11.15 -7.08
C GLN A 240 2.35 -10.47 -7.47
N GLY A 241 3.35 -11.27 -7.85
CA GLY A 241 4.58 -10.80 -8.48
C GLY A 241 5.64 -10.30 -7.50
N MET A 242 5.42 -10.45 -6.19
CA MET A 242 6.30 -9.90 -5.18
C MET A 242 7.63 -10.65 -5.11
N THR A 243 8.71 -9.93 -4.92
CA THR A 243 10.03 -10.51 -4.60
C THR A 243 10.10 -10.99 -3.16
N SER A 244 9.46 -10.24 -2.25
CA SER A 244 9.37 -10.56 -0.84
C SER A 244 8.11 -9.95 -0.22
N VAL A 245 7.62 -10.57 0.84
CA VAL A 245 6.55 -10.03 1.68
C VAL A 245 6.86 -10.24 3.16
N ASN A 246 6.61 -9.21 3.97
CA ASN A 246 6.57 -9.31 5.43
C ASN A 246 5.14 -9.08 5.92
N TYR A 247 4.57 -10.07 6.60
CA TYR A 247 3.27 -9.97 7.25
C TYR A 247 3.45 -9.65 8.74
N ASP A 248 2.94 -8.51 9.19
CA ASP A 248 2.92 -8.12 10.62
C ASP A 248 1.60 -7.41 11.02
N GLY A 249 0.80 -7.02 10.02
CA GLY A 249 -0.52 -6.41 10.18
C GLY A 249 -1.64 -7.41 10.52
N SER A 250 -2.90 -6.97 10.37
CA SER A 250 -4.08 -7.83 10.47
C SER A 250 -4.69 -8.11 9.10
N LEU A 251 -5.20 -9.34 8.90
CA LEU A 251 -5.96 -9.70 7.71
C LEU A 251 -7.47 -9.54 7.99
N VAL A 252 -8.14 -8.78 7.13
CA VAL A 252 -9.59 -8.56 7.12
C VAL A 252 -10.17 -9.20 5.87
N VAL A 253 -11.00 -10.21 6.04
CA VAL A 253 -11.61 -11.00 4.96
C VAL A 253 -13.07 -10.58 4.80
N CYS A 254 -13.40 -9.99 3.66
CA CYS A 254 -14.74 -9.59 3.28
C CYS A 254 -15.34 -10.64 2.35
N ASN A 255 -16.23 -11.49 2.85
CA ASN A 255 -16.92 -12.46 2.02
C ASN A 255 -18.12 -11.82 1.30
N LEU A 256 -18.07 -11.79 -0.04
CA LEU A 256 -19.07 -11.14 -0.89
C LEU A 256 -20.36 -11.94 -1.01
N ALA A 257 -20.27 -13.28 -1.03
CA ALA A 257 -21.43 -14.17 -1.14
C ALA A 257 -21.11 -15.59 -0.66
N GLY A 258 -22.15 -16.38 -0.38
CA GLY A 258 -22.01 -17.76 0.12
C GLY A 258 -21.59 -17.84 1.58
N THR A 259 -21.40 -19.06 2.08
CA THR A 259 -20.86 -19.33 3.44
C THR A 259 -19.54 -20.07 3.29
N PRO A 260 -18.42 -19.55 3.85
CA PRO A 260 -17.14 -20.26 3.82
C PRO A 260 -17.26 -21.67 4.42
N ALA A 261 -16.88 -22.68 3.66
CA ALA A 261 -17.06 -24.10 4.04
C ALA A 261 -15.72 -24.79 4.32
N LEU A 262 -15.72 -25.82 5.18
CA LEU A 262 -14.53 -26.59 5.54
C LEU A 262 -13.78 -27.09 4.30
N GLY A 263 -12.46 -26.84 4.25
CA GLY A 263 -11.58 -27.23 3.15
C GLY A 263 -11.49 -26.21 2.01
N GLN A 264 -12.36 -25.20 1.98
CA GLN A 264 -12.28 -24.13 0.99
C GLN A 264 -11.01 -23.29 1.17
N SER A 265 -10.40 -22.87 0.07
CA SER A 265 -9.17 -22.07 0.08
C SER A 265 -9.18 -20.97 -0.98
N PHE A 266 -8.47 -19.89 -0.70
CA PHE A 266 -8.34 -18.69 -1.53
C PHE A 266 -6.85 -18.29 -1.59
N GLN A 267 -6.32 -18.04 -2.79
CA GLN A 267 -4.94 -17.59 -2.97
C GLN A 267 -4.89 -16.07 -2.87
N LEU A 268 -4.40 -15.53 -1.75
CA LEU A 268 -4.44 -14.08 -1.52
C LEU A 268 -3.14 -13.37 -1.89
N PHE A 269 -2.01 -14.03 -1.70
CA PHE A 269 -0.69 -13.45 -1.93
C PHE A 269 0.22 -14.42 -2.66
N SER A 270 1.12 -13.93 -3.52
CA SER A 270 2.19 -14.72 -4.10
C SER A 270 3.49 -13.92 -4.11
N ALA A 271 4.49 -14.44 -3.41
CA ALA A 271 5.81 -13.84 -3.28
C ALA A 271 6.90 -14.90 -3.43
N ALA A 272 8.07 -14.52 -3.95
CA ALA A 272 9.22 -15.42 -4.00
C ALA A 272 9.78 -15.76 -2.60
N SER A 273 9.60 -14.86 -1.64
CA SER A 273 9.92 -15.11 -0.22
C SER A 273 8.88 -14.47 0.68
N ALA A 274 8.59 -15.11 1.81
CA ALA A 274 7.64 -14.63 2.79
C ALA A 274 8.24 -14.71 4.19
N SER A 275 7.93 -13.73 5.02
CA SER A 275 8.34 -13.64 6.41
C SER A 275 7.22 -13.08 7.27
N GLY A 276 7.30 -13.31 8.59
CA GLY A 276 6.24 -12.95 9.52
C GLY A 276 4.94 -13.74 9.30
N ASN A 277 3.89 -13.31 9.98
CA ASN A 277 2.53 -13.80 9.84
C ASN A 277 1.57 -12.68 10.28
N PHE A 278 0.32 -12.71 9.84
CA PHE A 278 -0.67 -11.79 10.36
C PHE A 278 -0.80 -11.92 11.88
N THR A 279 -1.08 -10.81 12.56
CA THR A 279 -1.31 -10.78 14.01
C THR A 279 -2.75 -11.08 14.37
N ASN A 280 -3.69 -10.90 13.43
CA ASN A 280 -5.09 -11.24 13.58
C ASN A 280 -5.73 -11.59 12.23
N LEU A 281 -6.74 -12.46 12.24
CA LEU A 281 -7.56 -12.83 11.08
C LEU A 281 -9.03 -12.56 11.42
N THR A 282 -9.70 -11.70 10.65
CA THR A 282 -11.08 -11.28 10.92
C THR A 282 -11.96 -11.35 9.67
N PRO A 283 -13.29 -11.54 9.82
CA PRO A 283 -13.99 -11.90 11.06
C PRO A 283 -13.72 -13.36 11.44
N GLN A 284 -14.01 -13.72 12.69
CA GLN A 284 -14.05 -15.13 13.10
C GLN A 284 -15.21 -15.85 12.39
N LEU A 285 -14.99 -17.11 12.01
CA LEU A 285 -16.03 -17.94 11.40
C LEU A 285 -16.89 -18.63 12.47
N GLY A 286 -18.17 -18.82 12.17
CA GLY A 286 -19.08 -19.63 12.98
C GLY A 286 -18.97 -21.13 12.66
N GLY A 287 -19.80 -21.95 13.31
CA GLY A 287 -19.96 -23.36 12.95
C GLY A 287 -18.76 -24.26 13.26
N GLY A 288 -17.90 -23.86 14.20
CA GLY A 288 -16.69 -24.62 14.54
C GLY A 288 -15.61 -24.54 13.45
N LEU A 289 -15.65 -23.52 12.59
CA LEU A 289 -14.66 -23.25 11.57
C LEU A 289 -13.78 -22.06 11.98
N ARG A 290 -12.62 -21.94 11.35
CA ARG A 290 -11.73 -20.78 11.46
C ARG A 290 -10.95 -20.55 10.17
N TRP A 291 -10.45 -19.34 10.03
CA TRP A 291 -9.44 -19.03 9.03
C TRP A 291 -8.08 -19.61 9.44
N ARG A 292 -7.33 -20.07 8.45
CA ARG A 292 -5.89 -20.33 8.55
C ARG A 292 -5.21 -19.69 7.35
N PHE A 293 -4.24 -18.82 7.60
CA PHE A 293 -3.40 -18.25 6.57
C PHE A 293 -2.04 -18.94 6.56
N LEU A 294 -1.46 -19.25 5.41
CA LEU A 294 -0.11 -19.81 5.33
C LEU A 294 0.83 -18.77 4.69
N PRO A 295 1.68 -18.08 5.46
CA PRO A 295 2.54 -17.01 4.93
C PRO A 295 3.41 -17.44 3.75
N ALA A 296 3.97 -18.65 3.82
CA ALA A 296 4.86 -19.20 2.80
C ALA A 296 4.19 -19.36 1.44
N SER A 297 2.89 -19.71 1.41
CA SER A 297 2.15 -19.89 0.16
C SER A 297 1.18 -18.74 -0.14
N GLY A 298 0.90 -17.87 0.83
CA GLY A 298 -0.10 -16.80 0.72
C GLY A 298 -1.56 -17.31 0.61
N VAL A 299 -1.81 -18.56 1.01
CA VAL A 299 -3.14 -19.19 0.94
C VAL A 299 -3.92 -18.97 2.24
N LEU A 300 -5.17 -18.53 2.10
CA LEU A 300 -6.17 -18.52 3.16
C LEU A 300 -7.08 -19.74 3.01
N SER A 301 -7.21 -20.56 4.05
CA SER A 301 -8.09 -21.73 4.07
C SER A 301 -9.11 -21.66 5.20
N VAL A 302 -10.27 -22.27 4.97
CA VAL A 302 -11.28 -22.56 5.98
C VAL A 302 -10.99 -23.93 6.58
N VAL A 303 -10.70 -23.97 7.88
CA VAL A 303 -10.34 -25.19 8.60
C VAL A 303 -11.22 -25.40 9.81
N SER A 304 -11.22 -26.61 10.36
CA SER A 304 -11.93 -26.90 11.61
C SER A 304 -11.21 -26.24 12.78
N SER A 305 -11.97 -25.67 13.71
CA SER A 305 -11.49 -25.18 15.00
C SER A 305 -11.20 -26.33 15.98
N ALA A 306 -11.72 -27.54 15.70
CA ALA A 306 -11.51 -28.74 16.51
C ALA A 306 -10.30 -29.58 16.07
N SER A 307 -9.55 -29.14 15.05
CA SER A 307 -8.34 -29.84 14.60
C SER A 307 -7.32 -29.96 15.74
N GLN A 308 -6.76 -31.16 15.93
CA GLN A 308 -5.69 -31.38 16.91
C GLN A 308 -4.32 -31.02 16.29
N PRO A 309 -3.37 -30.52 17.09
CA PRO A 309 -2.03 -30.27 16.59
C PRO A 309 -1.37 -31.56 16.08
N VAL A 310 -0.68 -31.46 14.94
CA VAL A 310 0.06 -32.59 14.34
C VAL A 310 1.49 -32.14 14.03
N ILE A 311 2.46 -33.03 14.19
CA ILE A 311 3.80 -32.83 13.64
C ILE A 311 3.69 -33.11 12.14
N ALA A 312 3.66 -32.04 11.33
CA ALA A 312 3.44 -32.11 9.89
C ALA A 312 4.71 -32.50 9.14
N SER A 313 5.88 -32.05 9.61
CA SER A 313 7.17 -32.42 9.05
C SER A 313 8.27 -32.36 10.10
N TYR A 314 9.42 -32.93 9.76
CA TYR A 314 10.63 -32.83 10.56
C TYR A 314 11.87 -32.67 9.68
N ALA A 315 12.90 -32.05 10.23
CA ALA A 315 14.22 -31.95 9.62
C ALA A 315 15.30 -32.19 10.67
N LEU A 316 16.41 -32.83 10.28
CA LEU A 316 17.57 -33.03 11.14
C LEU A 316 18.78 -32.32 10.52
N ALA A 317 19.36 -31.37 11.24
CA ALA A 317 20.54 -30.63 10.81
C ALA A 317 21.42 -30.28 12.00
N GLY A 318 22.73 -30.51 11.90
CA GLY A 318 23.70 -30.15 12.95
C GLY A 318 23.43 -30.78 14.32
N GLY A 319 22.84 -31.98 14.36
CA GLY A 319 22.46 -32.64 15.62
C GLY A 319 21.20 -32.05 16.28
N VAL A 320 20.46 -31.18 15.61
CA VAL A 320 19.19 -30.62 16.09
C VAL A 320 18.05 -31.18 15.23
N ILE A 321 17.02 -31.70 15.88
CA ILE A 321 15.75 -31.99 15.21
C ILE A 321 14.88 -30.75 15.24
N SER A 322 14.29 -30.44 14.09
CA SER A 322 13.28 -29.40 13.91
C SER A 322 11.96 -30.07 13.57
N LEU A 323 10.89 -29.71 14.27
CA LEU A 323 9.55 -30.28 14.09
C LEU A 323 8.59 -29.14 13.73
N GLU A 324 7.98 -29.21 12.56
CA GLU A 324 6.94 -28.27 12.15
C GLU A 324 5.58 -28.80 12.59
N VAL A 325 4.90 -28.05 13.45
CA VAL A 325 3.60 -28.41 13.99
C VAL A 325 2.54 -27.54 13.36
N THR A 326 1.46 -28.15 12.90
CA THR A 326 0.29 -27.45 12.34
C THR A 326 -0.97 -27.82 13.10
N ASN A 327 -2.08 -27.15 12.79
CA ASN A 327 -3.41 -27.40 13.37
C ASN A 327 -3.55 -27.09 14.86
N GLY A 328 -2.58 -26.41 15.48
CA GLY A 328 -2.73 -25.95 16.86
C GLY A 328 -3.84 -24.91 17.02
N PRO A 329 -4.53 -24.84 18.18
CA PRO A 329 -5.42 -23.72 18.46
C PRO A 329 -4.62 -22.41 18.52
N PRO A 330 -4.99 -21.36 17.76
CA PRO A 330 -4.25 -20.10 17.73
C PRO A 330 -4.09 -19.50 19.13
N GLY A 331 -2.89 -19.02 19.45
CA GLY A 331 -2.59 -18.42 20.75
C GLY A 331 -2.51 -19.41 21.92
N ALA A 332 -2.83 -20.70 21.72
CA ALA A 332 -2.69 -21.69 22.79
C ALA A 332 -1.21 -21.99 23.06
N THR A 333 -0.88 -22.16 24.34
CA THR A 333 0.45 -22.61 24.76
C THR A 333 0.63 -24.08 24.40
N ALA A 334 1.66 -24.36 23.61
CA ALA A 334 2.03 -25.65 23.08
C ALA A 334 3.31 -26.17 23.75
N TYR A 335 3.36 -27.48 23.98
CA TYR A 335 4.49 -28.16 24.61
C TYR A 335 4.99 -29.25 23.68
N LEU A 336 6.31 -29.28 23.42
CA LEU A 336 6.95 -30.44 22.85
C LEU A 336 7.34 -31.39 23.98
N LEU A 337 6.80 -32.60 23.95
CA LEU A 337 7.12 -33.67 24.89
C LEU A 337 8.01 -34.70 24.22
N GLY A 338 8.99 -35.22 24.96
CA GLY A 338 9.92 -36.25 24.53
C GLY A 338 9.93 -37.46 25.46
N SER A 339 10.11 -38.65 24.88
CA SER A 339 10.32 -39.89 25.63
C SER A 339 11.24 -40.85 24.90
N THR A 340 11.94 -41.69 25.68
CA THR A 340 12.67 -42.86 25.18
C THR A 340 11.78 -44.10 25.11
N ASN A 341 10.61 -44.08 25.74
CA ASN A 341 9.65 -45.17 25.79
C ASN A 341 8.24 -44.66 25.48
N VAL A 342 7.70 -45.04 24.33
CA VAL A 342 6.37 -44.62 23.85
C VAL A 342 5.22 -45.16 24.73
N ALA A 343 5.45 -46.23 25.48
CA ALA A 343 4.44 -46.86 26.33
C ALA A 343 4.25 -46.16 27.68
N LEU A 344 5.13 -45.22 28.05
CA LEU A 344 4.94 -44.43 29.27
C LEU A 344 3.71 -43.53 29.13
N SER A 345 2.97 -43.37 30.23
CA SER A 345 1.93 -42.34 30.33
C SER A 345 2.50 -40.99 29.89
N VAL A 346 1.73 -40.22 29.12
CA VAL A 346 2.18 -38.93 28.57
C VAL A 346 2.42 -37.89 29.66
N THR A 347 1.82 -38.06 30.83
CA THR A 347 2.15 -37.28 32.03
C THR A 347 3.58 -37.49 32.52
N ASN A 348 4.21 -38.60 32.13
CA ASN A 348 5.59 -38.97 32.48
C ASN A 348 6.57 -38.70 31.33
N TRP A 349 6.10 -38.14 30.21
CA TRP A 349 6.99 -37.67 29.15
C TRP A 349 7.61 -36.34 29.56
N THR A 350 8.87 -36.12 29.19
CA THR A 350 9.59 -34.91 29.58
C THR A 350 9.20 -33.75 28.67
N ARG A 351 8.92 -32.58 29.24
CA ARG A 351 8.72 -31.35 28.46
C ARG A 351 10.07 -30.85 27.96
N LEU A 352 10.24 -30.83 26.64
CA LEU A 352 11.46 -30.38 25.97
C LEU A 352 11.41 -28.90 25.62
N ALA A 353 10.24 -28.39 25.24
CA ALA A 353 10.07 -26.98 24.88
C ALA A 353 8.63 -26.51 25.15
N THR A 354 8.50 -25.19 25.37
CA THR A 354 7.22 -24.49 25.49
C THR A 354 7.20 -23.35 24.48
N ASN A 355 6.11 -23.22 23.73
CA ASN A 355 5.92 -22.13 22.78
C ASN A 355 4.42 -21.83 22.62
N VAL A 356 4.02 -20.92 21.75
CA VAL A 356 2.61 -20.53 21.53
C VAL A 356 2.25 -20.77 20.07
N PHE A 357 1.10 -21.33 19.71
CA PHE A 357 0.73 -21.38 18.29
C PHE A 357 0.48 -19.98 17.72
N ASP A 358 0.96 -19.72 16.51
CA ASP A 358 0.63 -18.46 15.82
C ASP A 358 -0.84 -18.41 15.39
N VAL A 359 -1.26 -17.33 14.72
CA VAL A 359 -2.66 -17.15 14.26
C VAL A 359 -3.12 -18.25 13.30
N SER A 360 -2.17 -18.89 12.62
CA SER A 360 -2.40 -19.97 11.66
C SER A 360 -2.49 -21.33 12.34
N GLY A 361 -2.20 -21.41 13.63
CA GLY A 361 -2.09 -22.66 14.35
C GLY A 361 -0.78 -23.40 14.06
N GLU A 362 0.25 -22.69 13.60
CA GLU A 362 1.55 -23.24 13.27
C GLU A 362 2.60 -22.91 14.34
N ARG A 363 3.54 -23.83 14.53
CA ARG A 363 4.72 -23.60 15.37
C ARG A 363 5.85 -24.56 15.05
N ARG A 364 7.06 -24.03 14.91
CA ARG A 364 8.31 -24.77 14.88
C ARG A 364 8.84 -25.05 16.28
N PHE A 365 9.21 -26.29 16.56
CA PHE A 365 9.99 -26.68 17.72
C PHE A 365 11.37 -27.17 17.31
N THR A 366 12.38 -26.90 18.12
CA THR A 366 13.72 -27.47 17.96
C THR A 366 14.14 -28.20 19.23
N ASN A 367 14.89 -29.28 19.06
CA ASN A 367 15.44 -30.05 20.16
C ASN A 367 16.82 -30.59 19.80
N ALA A 368 17.81 -30.37 20.67
CA ALA A 368 19.15 -30.90 20.46
C ALA A 368 19.16 -32.41 20.74
N MET A 369 19.69 -33.18 19.79
CA MET A 369 19.86 -34.63 19.93
C MET A 369 21.11 -34.88 20.79
N THR A 370 20.91 -35.11 22.08
CA THR A 370 21.98 -35.47 23.02
C THR A 370 22.33 -36.96 22.93
N SER A 371 23.37 -37.39 23.67
CA SER A 371 23.84 -38.80 23.69
C SER A 371 22.81 -39.79 24.24
N THR A 372 21.75 -39.33 24.90
CA THR A 372 20.55 -40.13 25.21
C THR A 372 19.50 -39.93 24.11
N PRO A 373 19.32 -40.89 23.19
CA PRO A 373 18.42 -40.71 22.06
C PRO A 373 16.97 -40.68 22.53
N GLN A 374 16.36 -39.50 22.55
CA GLN A 374 14.91 -39.36 22.58
C GLN A 374 14.37 -39.87 21.25
N ARG A 375 13.44 -40.83 21.30
CA ARG A 375 12.94 -41.53 20.10
C ARG A 375 11.52 -41.13 19.72
N PHE A 376 10.77 -40.64 20.70
CA PHE A 376 9.36 -40.34 20.53
C PHE A 376 9.09 -38.89 20.91
N TYR A 377 8.36 -38.20 20.05
CA TYR A 377 7.94 -36.83 20.23
C TYR A 377 6.42 -36.76 20.20
N ARG A 378 5.84 -35.93 21.06
CA ARG A 378 4.41 -35.64 21.07
C ARG A 378 4.22 -34.15 21.30
N VAL A 379 3.26 -33.56 20.61
CA VAL A 379 2.80 -32.20 20.91
C VAL A 379 1.59 -32.28 21.82
N SER A 380 1.57 -31.45 22.86
CA SER A 380 0.38 -31.18 23.67
C SER A 380 0.16 -29.68 23.78
N TYR A 381 -1.02 -29.28 24.23
CA TYR A 381 -1.36 -27.88 24.48
C TYR A 381 -2.29 -27.78 25.67
N THR A 382 -2.32 -26.63 26.32
CA THR A 382 -3.40 -26.27 27.24
C THR A 382 -4.47 -25.56 26.45
N ALA A 383 -5.70 -26.07 26.47
CA ALA A 383 -6.84 -25.26 26.06
C ALA A 383 -6.85 -24.00 26.94
N THR A 384 -6.96 -22.82 26.34
CA THR A 384 -7.32 -21.63 27.11
C THR A 384 -8.69 -21.88 27.74
N PRO A 385 -8.87 -21.57 29.05
CA PRO A 385 -10.12 -21.82 29.76
C PRO A 385 -11.34 -21.16 29.10
#